data_AF-A0A925P6N4-F1
#
_entry.id   AF-A0A925P6N4-F1
#
_cell.length_a   1.000
_cell.length_b   1.000
_cell.length_c   1.000
_cell.angle_alpha   90.00
_cell.angle_beta   90.00
_cell.angle_gamma   90.00
#
_symmetry.space_group_name_H-M   'P 1'
#
loop_
_entity.id
_entity.type
_entity.pdbx_description
1 polymer ?
#
loop_
_entity_poly.entity_id
_entity_poly.type
_entity_poly.pdbx_seq_one_letter_code
_entity_poly.pdbx_strand_id
1 'polypeptide(L)'
;MSFPFENPDLSVDARVEDLLSRLTLTEKVDQLGMDTRGSPRLGLPAYQWWNEALHGVARNGIATVFPQAIALAATWNPALLHQIATAISTEARAKNHATLRASA
;
A
#
# COMPACT_ATOMS: atom_id res chain seq x y z
N MET A 1 13.27 20.58 -3.19
CA MET A 1 12.65 21.26 -2.03
C MET A 1 12.13 20.16 -1.12
N SER A 2 12.37 20.20 0.18
CA SER A 2 11.80 19.22 1.11
C SER A 2 10.52 19.81 1.72
N PHE A 3 9.40 19.16 1.50
CA PHE A 3 8.11 19.59 2.08
C PHE A 3 7.93 19.02 3.49
N PRO A 4 7.20 19.69 4.40
CA PRO A 4 6.91 19.15 5.72
C PRO A 4 6.25 17.76 5.68
N PHE A 5 5.38 17.48 4.71
CA PHE A 5 4.78 16.14 4.56
C PHE A 5 5.80 15.01 4.30
N GLU A 6 7.01 15.34 3.85
CA GLU A 6 8.11 14.39 3.62
C GLU A 6 8.96 14.15 4.87
N ASN A 7 8.84 14.97 5.91
CA ASN A 7 9.64 14.86 7.13
C ASN A 7 9.12 13.71 8.03
N PRO A 8 9.90 12.63 8.25
CA PRO A 8 9.47 11.50 9.08
C PRO A 8 9.44 11.81 10.58
N ASP A 9 10.04 12.92 11.03
CA ASP A 9 10.06 13.32 12.45
C ASP A 9 8.75 14.00 12.88
N LEU A 10 7.89 14.37 11.93
CA LEU A 10 6.56 14.92 12.19
C LEU A 10 5.51 13.82 12.32
N SER A 11 4.43 14.11 13.06
CA SER A 11 3.30 13.19 13.15
C SER A 11 2.64 12.98 11.79
N VAL A 12 2.01 11.81 11.61
CA VAL A 12 1.26 11.50 10.38
C VAL A 12 0.19 12.58 10.12
N ASP A 13 -0.56 12.99 11.14
CA ASP A 13 -1.60 14.02 10.99
C ASP A 13 -1.04 15.35 10.51
N ALA A 14 0.09 15.81 11.07
CA ALA A 14 0.73 17.06 10.64
C ALA A 14 1.20 16.97 9.17
N ARG A 15 1.72 15.82 8.77
CA ARG A 15 2.17 15.57 7.39
C ARG A 15 1.00 15.48 6.41
N VAL A 16 -0.09 14.83 6.81
CA VAL A 16 -1.31 14.73 6.01
C VAL A 16 -1.97 16.09 5.84
N GLU A 17 -2.09 16.87 6.92
CA GLU A 17 -2.67 18.22 6.85
C GLU A 17 -1.83 19.15 5.96
N ASP A 18 -0.50 19.11 6.10
CA ASP A 18 0.39 19.87 5.21
C ASP A 18 0.20 19.47 3.74
N LEU A 19 0.15 18.17 3.43
CA LEU A 19 -0.11 17.69 2.06
C LEU A 19 -1.48 18.15 1.54
N LEU A 20 -2.55 17.98 2.32
CA LEU A 20 -3.91 18.34 1.93
C LEU A 20 -4.07 19.87 1.75
N SER A 21 -3.37 20.68 2.54
CA SER A 21 -3.38 22.15 2.40
C SER A 21 -2.73 22.61 1.08
N ARG A 22 -1.81 21.81 0.53
CA ARG A 22 -1.06 22.11 -0.70
C ARG A 22 -1.75 21.63 -1.96
N LEU A 23 -2.65 20.65 -1.88
CA LEU A 23 -3.39 20.14 -3.04
C LEU A 23 -4.47 21.14 -3.48
N THR A 24 -4.56 21.35 -4.78
CA THR A 24 -5.73 22.02 -5.39
C THR A 24 -6.98 21.14 -5.25
N LEU A 25 -8.17 21.73 -5.43
CA LEU A 25 -9.43 20.96 -5.41
C LEU A 25 -9.42 19.80 -6.42
N THR A 26 -8.92 20.04 -7.63
CA THR A 26 -8.81 19.00 -8.67
C THR A 26 -7.87 17.88 -8.24
N GLU A 27 -6.69 18.22 -7.71
CA GLU A 27 -5.74 17.21 -7.23
C GLU A 27 -6.31 16.40 -6.05
N LYS A 28 -7.15 17.00 -5.19
CA LYS A 28 -7.88 16.29 -4.12
C LYS A 28 -8.90 15.31 -4.69
N VAL A 29 -9.68 15.73 -5.68
CA VAL A 29 -10.67 14.86 -6.34
C VAL A 29 -9.97 13.67 -7.00
N ASP A 30 -8.80 13.88 -7.62
CA ASP A 30 -7.99 12.82 -8.23
C ASP A 30 -7.47 11.78 -7.21
N GLN A 31 -7.48 12.07 -5.90
CA GLN A 31 -7.10 11.10 -4.85
C GLN A 31 -8.27 10.20 -4.39
N LEU A 32 -9.50 10.44 -4.83
CA LEU A 32 -10.68 9.69 -4.35
C LEU A 32 -10.86 8.32 -5.04
N GLY A 33 -10.20 8.10 -6.18
CA GLY A 33 -10.23 6.84 -6.92
C GLY A 33 -9.14 5.86 -6.49
N MET A 34 -9.25 4.60 -6.92
CA MET A 34 -8.21 3.59 -6.73
C MET A 34 -6.93 3.89 -7.51
N ASP A 35 -7.05 4.50 -8.69
CA ASP A 35 -5.95 4.91 -9.55
C ASP A 35 -5.65 6.39 -9.35
N THR A 36 -4.98 6.72 -8.25
CA THR A 36 -4.64 8.12 -7.95
C THR A 36 -3.51 8.59 -8.87
N ARG A 37 -3.64 9.80 -9.41
CA ARG A 37 -2.64 10.40 -10.32
C ARG A 37 -1.46 11.06 -9.60
N GLY A 38 -1.50 11.11 -8.27
CA GLY A 38 -0.53 11.86 -7.47
C GLY A 38 -0.63 13.38 -7.71
N SER A 39 0.50 14.07 -7.62
CA SER A 39 0.67 15.48 -7.97
C SER A 39 2.11 15.72 -8.43
N PRO A 40 2.37 15.82 -9.75
CA PRO A 40 3.71 16.09 -10.26
C PRO A 40 4.32 17.40 -9.73
N ARG A 41 3.47 18.41 -9.47
CA ARG A 41 3.89 19.71 -8.91
C ARG A 41 4.46 19.57 -7.50
N LEU A 42 3.91 18.65 -6.71
CA LEU A 42 4.36 18.37 -5.34
C LEU A 42 5.35 17.22 -5.27
N GLY A 43 5.70 16.58 -6.40
CA GLY A 43 6.49 15.35 -6.40
C GLY A 43 5.77 14.16 -5.79
N LEU A 44 4.45 14.22 -5.61
CA LEU A 44 3.64 13.12 -5.07
C LEU A 44 3.43 12.08 -6.19
N PRO A 45 3.93 10.84 -6.05
CA PRO A 45 3.78 9.82 -7.09
C PRO A 45 2.32 9.38 -7.23
N ALA A 46 1.97 8.89 -8.41
CA ALA A 46 0.73 8.14 -8.59
C ALA A 46 0.72 6.90 -7.69
N TYR A 47 -0.43 6.59 -7.11
CA TYR A 47 -0.57 5.47 -6.18
C TYR A 47 -1.85 4.68 -6.44
N GLN A 48 -1.69 3.37 -6.60
CA GLN A 48 -2.78 2.44 -6.81
C GLN A 48 -3.04 1.67 -5.52
N TRP A 49 -4.05 2.08 -4.75
CA TRP A 49 -4.25 1.53 -3.40
C TRP A 49 -4.99 0.20 -3.37
N TRP A 50 -5.76 -0.15 -4.41
CA TRP A 50 -6.48 -1.43 -4.46
C TRP A 50 -5.53 -2.61 -4.70
N ASN A 51 -5.17 -3.28 -3.61
CA ASN A 51 -4.37 -4.49 -3.58
C ASN A 51 -5.15 -5.61 -2.88
N GLU A 52 -4.79 -6.86 -3.16
CA GLU A 52 -5.52 -8.04 -2.67
C GLU A 52 -4.56 -9.05 -2.04
N ALA A 53 -4.92 -9.57 -0.87
CA ALA A 53 -4.06 -10.42 -0.05
C ALA A 53 -4.81 -11.53 0.73
N LEU A 54 -6.04 -11.87 0.31
CA LEU A 54 -6.97 -12.72 1.07
C LEU A 54 -6.36 -14.07 1.52
N HIS A 55 -5.60 -14.73 0.65
CA HIS A 55 -4.93 -16.00 0.94
C HIS A 55 -3.60 -16.13 0.17
N GLY A 56 -2.87 -15.03 0.07
CA GLY A 56 -1.73 -14.86 -0.83
C GLY A 56 -1.81 -13.51 -1.55
N VAL A 57 -0.67 -12.97 -1.97
CA VAL A 57 -0.66 -11.72 -2.75
C VAL A 57 -1.27 -11.99 -4.12
N ALA A 58 -2.39 -11.34 -4.42
CA ALA A 58 -3.03 -11.45 -5.72
C ALA A 58 -2.65 -10.28 -6.63
N ARG A 59 -2.95 -10.43 -7.93
CA ARG A 59 -2.82 -9.37 -8.95
C ARG A 59 -1.41 -8.78 -9.12
N ASN A 60 -0.37 -9.46 -8.63
CA ASN A 60 1.03 -9.04 -8.76
C ASN A 60 1.95 -10.24 -9.10
N GLY A 61 1.61 -10.94 -10.18
CA GLY A 61 2.36 -12.08 -10.70
C GLY A 61 2.28 -13.34 -9.81
N ILE A 62 3.38 -14.11 -9.76
CA ILE A 62 3.49 -15.36 -9.01
C ILE A 62 3.70 -15.07 -7.52
N ALA A 63 2.85 -15.63 -6.65
CA ALA A 63 2.93 -15.54 -5.20
C ALA A 63 2.54 -16.88 -4.56
N THR A 64 2.85 -17.08 -3.30
CA THR A 64 2.35 -18.25 -2.57
C THR A 64 0.83 -18.20 -2.47
N VAL A 65 0.16 -19.31 -2.77
CA VAL A 65 -1.29 -19.47 -2.65
C VAL A 65 -1.61 -20.38 -1.48
N PHE A 66 -2.18 -19.80 -0.43
CA PHE A 66 -2.62 -20.51 0.77
C PHE A 66 -4.05 -21.04 0.61
N PRO A 67 -4.53 -21.95 1.49
CA PRO A 67 -5.94 -22.32 1.55
C PRO A 67 -6.85 -21.09 1.70
N GLN A 68 -8.06 -21.16 1.13
CA GLN A 68 -9.02 -20.06 1.24
C GLN A 68 -9.41 -19.80 2.71
N ALA A 69 -9.89 -18.59 3.00
CA ALA A 69 -10.24 -18.16 4.37
C ALA A 69 -11.07 -19.18 5.16
N ILE A 70 -12.04 -19.85 4.53
CA ILE A 70 -12.86 -20.89 5.17
C ILE A 70 -12.05 -22.12 5.60
N ALA A 71 -11.07 -22.54 4.79
CA ALA A 71 -10.20 -23.66 5.11
C ALA A 71 -9.17 -23.28 6.18
N LEU A 72 -8.67 -22.05 6.17
CA LEU A 72 -7.80 -21.53 7.24
C LEU A 72 -8.55 -21.47 8.57
N ALA A 73 -9.81 -21.03 8.57
CA ALA A 73 -10.65 -21.01 9.76
C ALA A 73 -10.87 -22.43 10.34
N ALA A 74 -10.99 -23.45 9.48
CA ALA A 74 -11.13 -24.84 9.89
C ALA A 74 -9.91 -25.41 10.64
N THR A 75 -8.77 -24.72 10.65
CA THR A 75 -7.59 -25.13 11.44
C THR A 75 -7.73 -24.84 12.92
N TRP A 76 -8.62 -23.91 13.31
CA TRP A 76 -8.75 -23.40 14.68
C TRP A 76 -7.41 -22.96 15.30
N ASN A 77 -6.48 -22.48 14.46
CA ASN A 77 -5.11 -22.15 14.87
C ASN A 77 -4.77 -20.68 14.55
N PRO A 78 -5.00 -19.75 15.49
CA PRO A 78 -4.68 -18.33 15.28
C PRO A 78 -3.19 -18.06 15.06
N ALA A 79 -2.31 -18.85 15.68
CA ALA A 79 -0.86 -18.70 15.51
C ALA A 79 -0.43 -19.04 14.07
N LEU A 80 -0.99 -20.11 13.50
CA LEU A 80 -0.78 -20.47 12.09
C LEU A 80 -1.31 -19.38 11.16
N LEU A 81 -2.51 -18.86 11.41
CA LEU A 81 -3.08 -17.76 10.61
C LEU A 81 -2.17 -16.53 10.64
N HIS A 82 -1.60 -16.20 11.81
CA HIS A 82 -0.65 -15.10 11.93
C HIS A 82 0.63 -15.36 11.13
N GLN A 83 1.22 -16.57 11.20
CA GLN A 83 2.39 -16.94 10.40
C GLN A 83 2.14 -16.82 8.90
N ILE A 84 0.97 -17.27 8.43
CA ILE A 84 0.55 -17.13 7.03
C ILE A 84 0.44 -15.64 6.65
N ALA A 85 -0.22 -14.82 7.47
CA ALA A 85 -0.34 -13.39 7.23
C ALA A 85 1.03 -12.69 7.21
N THR A 86 1.98 -13.09 8.06
CA THR A 86 3.37 -12.60 8.06
C THR A 86 4.08 -12.96 6.75
N ALA A 87 3.93 -14.19 6.26
CA ALA A 87 4.49 -14.62 4.98
C ALA A 87 3.92 -13.78 3.82
N ILE A 88 2.59 -13.61 3.77
CA ILE A 88 1.89 -12.77 2.78
C ILE A 88 2.42 -11.33 2.83
N SER A 89 2.56 -10.74 4.02
CA SER A 89 3.05 -9.36 4.17
C SER A 89 4.50 -9.18 3.70
N THR A 90 5.35 -10.18 3.95
CA THR A 90 6.75 -10.19 3.48
C THR A 90 6.80 -10.25 1.96
N GLU A 91 6.04 -11.15 1.33
CA GLU A 91 5.93 -11.23 -0.13
C GLU A 91 5.41 -9.92 -0.74
N ALA A 92 4.39 -9.31 -0.13
CA ALA A 92 3.83 -8.04 -0.59
C ALA A 92 4.88 -6.92 -0.57
N ARG A 93 5.66 -6.80 0.51
CA ARG A 93 6.75 -5.81 0.60
C ARG A 93 7.87 -6.08 -0.40
N ALA A 94 8.26 -7.35 -0.58
CA ALA A 94 9.27 -7.74 -1.55
C ALA A 94 8.85 -7.38 -2.97
N LYS A 95 7.60 -7.67 -3.33
CA LYS A 95 7.01 -7.32 -4.63
C LYS A 95 6.96 -5.82 -4.86
N ASN A 96 6.50 -5.04 -3.88
CA ASN A 96 6.51 -3.58 -3.98
C ASN A 96 7.92 -3.03 -4.26
N HIS A 97 8.94 -3.49 -3.53
CA HIS A 97 10.31 -3.06 -3.79
C HIS A 97 10.83 -3.51 -5.16
N ALA A 98 10.46 -4.71 -5.62
CA ALA A 98 10.83 -5.18 -6.95
C ALA A 98 10.21 -4.31 -8.06
N THR A 99 8.93 -3.96 -7.94
CA THR A 99 8.25 -3.04 -8.87
C THR A 99 8.92 -1.67 -8.91
N LEU A 100 9.18 -1.06 -7.73
CA LEU A 100 9.83 0.25 -7.65
C LEU A 100 11.23 0.27 -8.29
N ARG A 101 11.98 -0.84 -8.20
CA ARG A 101 13.30 -0.96 -8.85
C ARG A 101 13.23 -1.16 -10.36
N ALA A 102 12.16 -1.80 -10.85
CA ALA A 102 11.97 -2.03 -12.29
C ALA A 102 11.42 -0.79 -13.02
N SER A 103 10.83 0.16 -12.28
CA SER A 103 10.29 1.41 -12.80
C SER A 103 11.21 2.63 -12.62
N ALA A 104 12.38 2.44 -12.02
CA ALA A 104 13.44 3.45 -11.87
C ALA A 104 14.44 3.35 -13.03
#